data_AF-A0A6B3I870-F1
#
_entry.id   AF-A0A6B3I870-F1
#
_cell.length_a   1.000
_cell.length_b   1.000
_cell.length_c   1.000
_cell.angle_alpha   90.00
_cell.angle_beta   90.00
_cell.angle_gamma   90.00
#
_symmetry.space_group_name_H-M   'P 1'
#
loop_
_entity.id
_entity.type
_entity.pdbx_description
1 polymer ?
#
loop_
_entity_poly.entity_id
_entity_poly.type
_entity_poly.pdbx_seq_one_letter_code
_entity_poly.pdbx_strand_id
1 'polypeptide(L)'
;MGRDYAGAERTRRVPWGAVALVMLTGLALLRNGAEFGDQGPPQPAAAASLDLSGDAAGPPVEGEPEQPLPYAPASRVKIPTIDVDAPIVDVNLDANGWIDAPPAEDPNLAGWYQNGIAPGQLGTSVVVGHV
;
A
#
# COMPACT_ATOMS: atom_id res chain seq x y z
N MET A 1 52.38 21.94 58.61
CA MET A 1 50.91 21.72 58.68
C MET A 1 50.35 21.75 57.27
N GLY A 2 50.35 20.61 56.58
CA GLY A 2 49.66 20.42 55.30
C GLY A 2 48.25 19.90 55.59
N ARG A 3 47.23 20.53 54.99
CA ARG A 3 45.88 19.94 54.95
C ARG A 3 45.65 19.44 53.55
N ASP A 4 45.42 18.15 53.48
CA ASP A 4 45.07 17.40 52.29
C ASP A 4 43.61 17.73 51.95
N TYR A 5 43.36 18.27 50.75
CA TYR A 5 42.00 18.36 50.21
C TYR A 5 41.73 17.09 49.42
N ALA A 6 41.26 16.05 50.11
CA ALA A 6 40.72 14.86 49.46
C ALA A 6 39.36 15.20 48.81
N GLY A 7 39.25 14.88 47.52
CA GLY A 7 38.06 15.14 46.71
C GLY A 7 36.83 14.40 47.20
N ALA A 8 35.69 15.10 47.21
CA ALA A 8 34.38 14.47 47.36
C ALA A 8 33.87 14.09 45.96
N GLU A 9 34.19 12.88 45.51
CA GLU A 9 33.47 12.27 44.38
C GLU A 9 32.02 11.99 44.81
N ARG A 10 31.10 12.83 44.32
CA ARG A 10 29.66 12.60 44.46
C ARG A 10 29.26 11.41 43.61
N THR A 11 29.25 10.23 44.22
CA THR A 11 28.70 9.01 43.60
C THR A 11 27.21 9.22 43.31
N ARG A 12 26.89 9.48 42.04
CA ARG A 12 25.51 9.61 41.56
C ARG A 12 24.85 8.24 41.66
N ARG A 13 24.09 8.01 42.74
CA ARG A 13 23.28 6.80 42.91
C ARG A 13 22.30 6.73 41.74
N VAL A 14 22.54 5.80 40.81
CA VAL A 14 21.61 5.54 39.72
C VAL A 14 20.32 5.02 40.35
N PRO A 15 19.16 5.67 40.12
CA PRO A 15 17.91 5.23 40.70
C PRO A 15 17.46 3.96 39.98
N TRP A 16 17.96 2.81 40.42
CA TRP A 16 17.64 1.49 39.86
C TRP A 16 16.12 1.25 39.80
N GLY A 17 15.35 1.81 40.74
CA GLY A 17 13.88 1.76 40.69
C GLY A 17 13.30 2.47 39.48
N ALA A 18 13.86 3.61 39.06
CA ALA A 18 13.42 4.32 37.86
C ALA A 18 13.77 3.54 36.59
N VAL A 19 14.97 2.92 36.55
CA VAL A 19 15.38 2.06 35.42
C VAL A 19 14.46 0.84 35.30
N ALA A 20 14.15 0.18 36.42
CA ALA A 20 13.24 -0.96 36.45
C ALA A 20 11.81 -0.56 36.02
N LEU A 21 11.32 0.60 36.46
CA LEU A 21 10.01 1.12 36.08
C LEU A 21 9.91 1.37 34.56
N VAL A 22 10.93 2.00 33.96
CA VAL A 22 10.99 2.25 32.52
C VAL A 22 11.03 0.93 31.74
N MET A 23 11.84 -0.03 32.18
CA MET A 23 11.90 -1.38 31.58
C MET A 23 10.54 -2.10 31.63
N LEU A 24 9.87 -2.09 32.79
CA LEU A 24 8.57 -2.73 32.95
C LEU A 24 7.48 -2.05 32.10
N THR A 25 7.52 -0.74 31.99
CA THR A 25 6.58 0.02 31.16
C THR A 25 6.79 -0.28 29.68
N GLY A 26 8.05 -0.31 29.22
CA GLY A 26 8.38 -0.71 27.84
C GLY A 26 7.92 -2.14 27.51
N LEU A 27 8.12 -3.09 28.44
CA LEU A 27 7.68 -4.47 28.27
C LEU A 27 6.15 -4.59 28.23
N ALA A 28 5.44 -3.81 29.05
CA ALA A 28 3.97 -3.77 29.05
C ALA A 28 3.43 -3.22 27.72
N LEU A 29 4.06 -2.19 27.15
CA LEU A 29 3.68 -1.63 25.85
C LEU A 29 3.89 -2.61 24.69
N LEU A 30 5.00 -3.37 24.70
CA LEU A 30 5.27 -4.41 23.69
C LEU A 30 4.24 -5.56 23.75
N ARG A 31 3.88 -6.01 24.95
CA ARG A 31 2.86 -7.05 25.14
C ARG A 31 1.49 -6.58 24.67
N ASN A 32 1.08 -5.38 25.09
CA ASN A 32 -0.20 -4.81 24.72
C ASN A 32 -0.28 -4.58 23.21
N GLY A 33 0.79 -4.04 22.59
CA GLY A 33 0.83 -3.78 21.14
C GLY A 33 0.77 -5.03 20.26
N ALA A 34 1.35 -6.16 20.71
CA ALA A 34 1.31 -7.41 19.97
C ALA A 34 -0.07 -8.08 19.98
N GLU A 35 -0.87 -7.87 21.03
CA GLU A 35 -2.24 -8.39 21.12
C GLU A 35 -3.24 -7.64 20.21
N PHE A 36 -2.91 -6.43 19.74
CA PHE A 36 -3.69 -5.71 18.72
C PHE A 36 -3.43 -6.18 17.28
N GLY A 37 -2.50 -7.12 17.07
CA GLY A 37 -2.10 -7.59 15.73
C GLY A 37 -3.02 -8.64 15.09
N ASP A 38 -3.97 -9.21 15.84
CA ASP A 38 -4.89 -10.24 15.31
C ASP A 38 -5.95 -9.65 14.35
N GLN A 39 -6.14 -8.33 14.38
CA GLN A 39 -6.93 -7.62 13.38
C GLN A 39 -5.95 -7.01 12.38
N GLY A 40 -5.70 -7.73 11.29
CA GLY A 40 -4.99 -7.19 10.13
C GLY A 40 -5.63 -5.89 9.62
N PRO A 41 -5.03 -5.24 8.61
CA PRO A 41 -5.59 -4.03 8.00
C PRO A 41 -7.09 -4.21 7.76
N PRO A 42 -7.94 -3.18 8.03
CA PRO A 42 -9.38 -3.31 7.93
C PRO A 42 -9.73 -3.90 6.57
N GLN A 43 -10.23 -5.14 6.59
CA GLN A 43 -10.72 -5.80 5.39
C GLN A 43 -11.91 -4.98 4.89
N PRO A 44 -12.06 -4.77 3.56
CA PRO A 44 -13.26 -4.19 3.00
C PRO A 44 -14.48 -4.89 3.58
N ALA A 45 -15.47 -4.12 4.06
CA ALA A 45 -16.71 -4.70 4.54
C ALA A 45 -17.30 -5.58 3.42
N ALA A 46 -17.89 -6.74 3.76
CA ALA A 46 -18.52 -7.61 2.75
C ALA A 46 -19.58 -6.86 1.91
N ALA A 47 -20.18 -5.80 2.46
CA ALA A 47 -21.10 -4.91 1.74
C ALA A 47 -20.44 -4.04 0.63
N ALA A 48 -19.11 -3.92 0.62
CA ALA A 48 -18.35 -3.29 -0.45
C ALA A 48 -17.98 -4.28 -1.57
N SER A 49 -18.27 -5.58 -1.40
CA SER A 49 -18.25 -6.51 -2.54
C SER A 49 -19.41 -6.15 -3.47
N LEU A 50 -19.12 -5.94 -4.74
CA LEU A 50 -20.16 -5.84 -5.76
C LEU A 50 -20.91 -7.19 -5.76
N ASP A 51 -22.21 -7.15 -5.54
CA ASP A 51 -23.07 -8.32 -5.63
C ASP A 51 -23.19 -8.71 -7.12
N LEU A 52 -22.19 -9.45 -7.62
CA LEU A 52 -22.14 -9.96 -8.99
C LEU A 52 -23.26 -10.98 -9.26
N SER A 53 -24.04 -11.35 -8.24
CA SER A 53 -25.24 -12.19 -8.35
C SER A 53 -26.38 -11.49 -9.11
N GLY A 54 -26.30 -10.17 -9.32
CA GLY A 54 -27.45 -9.36 -9.70
C GLY A 54 -27.65 -9.06 -11.19
N ASP A 55 -26.60 -8.83 -11.98
CA ASP A 55 -26.82 -8.18 -13.30
C ASP A 55 -25.76 -8.44 -14.38
N ALA A 56 -24.90 -9.44 -14.23
CA ALA A 56 -23.94 -9.80 -15.26
C ALA A 56 -23.82 -11.32 -15.41
N ALA A 57 -24.65 -11.91 -16.27
CA ALA A 57 -24.24 -12.97 -17.20
C ALA A 57 -25.47 -13.50 -17.95
N GLY A 58 -25.34 -13.65 -19.27
CA GLY A 58 -26.05 -14.71 -19.99
C GLY A 58 -25.66 -16.09 -19.44
N PRO A 59 -25.95 -17.20 -20.14
CA PRO A 59 -25.45 -18.51 -19.71
C PRO A 59 -23.94 -18.45 -19.44
N PRO A 60 -23.43 -19.11 -18.38
CA PRO A 60 -21.99 -19.18 -18.12
C PRO A 60 -21.33 -19.61 -19.41
N VAL A 61 -20.48 -18.75 -19.99
CA VAL A 61 -19.57 -19.20 -21.02
C VAL A 61 -18.64 -20.18 -20.32
N GLU A 62 -18.84 -21.48 -20.56
CA GLU A 62 -17.86 -22.53 -20.25
C GLU A 62 -16.60 -22.24 -21.09
N GLY A 63 -15.80 -21.27 -20.63
CA GLY A 63 -14.47 -21.01 -21.15
C GLY A 63 -13.48 -21.95 -20.46
N GLU A 64 -12.51 -22.46 -21.21
CA GLU A 64 -11.34 -23.08 -20.60
C GLU A 64 -10.66 -22.07 -19.66
N PRO A 65 -10.02 -22.54 -18.57
CA PRO A 65 -9.27 -21.65 -17.68
C PRO A 65 -8.23 -20.88 -18.50
N GLU A 66 -8.42 -19.57 -18.63
CA GLU A 66 -7.51 -18.71 -19.39
C GLU A 66 -6.14 -18.72 -18.71
N GLN A 67 -5.12 -19.18 -19.44
CA GLN A 67 -3.75 -19.13 -18.94
C GLN A 67 -3.27 -17.67 -18.91
N PRO A 68 -2.58 -17.25 -17.83
CA PRO A 68 -1.96 -15.93 -17.78
C PRO A 68 -1.04 -15.70 -18.99
N LEU A 69 -1.14 -14.51 -19.58
CA LEU A 69 -0.31 -14.10 -20.70
C LEU A 69 1.12 -13.78 -20.24
N PRO A 70 2.13 -13.88 -21.12
CA PRO A 70 3.44 -13.30 -20.88
C PRO A 70 3.33 -11.76 -20.78
N TYR A 71 4.36 -11.12 -20.22
CA TYR A 71 4.43 -9.66 -20.13
C TYR A 71 4.28 -9.00 -21.51
N ALA A 72 3.38 -8.01 -21.60
CA ALA A 72 3.21 -7.14 -22.75
C ALA A 72 2.78 -5.73 -22.29
N PRO A 73 3.41 -4.65 -22.79
CA PRO A 73 3.06 -3.30 -22.38
C PRO A 73 1.61 -2.94 -22.79
N ALA A 74 0.96 -2.14 -21.97
CA ALA A 74 -0.36 -1.61 -22.29
C ALA A 74 -0.26 -0.60 -23.43
N SER A 75 -1.16 -0.68 -24.43
CA SER A 75 -1.10 0.18 -25.62
C SER A 75 -2.33 1.07 -25.80
N ARG A 76 -3.51 0.62 -25.36
CA ARG A 76 -4.77 1.33 -25.54
C ARG A 76 -5.84 0.80 -24.58
N VAL A 77 -6.73 1.67 -24.12
CA VAL A 77 -7.96 1.30 -23.40
C VAL A 77 -9.18 1.70 -24.22
N LYS A 78 -10.15 0.78 -24.35
CA LYS A 78 -11.41 1.00 -25.07
C LYS A 78 -12.59 0.58 -24.19
N ILE A 79 -13.52 1.50 -23.98
CA ILE A 79 -14.78 1.25 -23.27
C ILE A 79 -15.92 1.88 -24.09
N PRO A 80 -16.46 1.14 -25.08
CA PRO A 80 -17.39 1.72 -26.07
C PRO A 80 -18.70 2.25 -25.47
N THR A 81 -19.16 1.67 -24.37
CA THR A 81 -20.42 2.06 -23.72
C THR A 81 -20.38 3.45 -23.08
N ILE A 82 -19.18 4.00 -22.89
CA ILE A 82 -18.94 5.34 -22.35
C ILE A 82 -18.04 6.16 -23.29
N ASP A 83 -17.95 5.77 -24.56
CA ASP A 83 -17.18 6.48 -25.60
C ASP A 83 -15.69 6.71 -25.26
N VAL A 84 -15.05 5.78 -24.53
CA VAL A 84 -13.61 5.83 -24.24
C VAL A 84 -12.82 5.06 -25.30
N ASP A 85 -11.89 5.74 -25.97
CA ASP A 85 -10.84 5.15 -26.82
C ASP A 85 -9.54 5.95 -26.67
N ALA A 86 -8.76 5.59 -25.65
CA ALA A 86 -7.60 6.36 -25.20
C ALA A 86 -6.29 5.58 -25.46
N PRO A 87 -5.30 6.15 -26.16
CA PRO A 87 -3.95 5.60 -26.17
C PRO A 87 -3.35 5.64 -24.76
N ILE A 88 -2.55 4.62 -24.45
CA ILE A 88 -1.90 4.48 -23.14
C ILE A 88 -0.46 4.99 -23.20
N VAL A 89 -0.07 5.74 -22.18
CA VAL A 89 1.32 6.10 -21.87
C VAL A 89 1.74 5.46 -20.56
N ASP A 90 3.03 5.19 -20.41
CA ASP A 90 3.57 4.67 -19.17
C ASP A 90 3.70 5.81 -18.13
N VAL A 91 3.21 5.57 -16.92
CA VAL A 91 3.34 6.48 -15.78
C VAL A 91 4.03 5.78 -14.60
N ASN A 92 4.66 6.57 -13.73
CA ASN A 92 5.35 6.08 -12.54
C ASN A 92 4.67 6.62 -11.28
N LEU A 93 5.35 6.56 -10.14
CA LEU A 93 4.93 7.27 -8.94
C LEU A 93 5.46 8.71 -8.95
N ASP A 94 4.66 9.64 -8.43
CA ASP A 94 5.07 11.01 -8.15
C ASP A 94 6.01 11.08 -6.93
N ALA A 95 6.48 12.29 -6.59
CA ALA A 95 7.37 12.51 -5.46
C ALA A 95 6.76 12.16 -4.09
N ASN A 96 5.43 12.03 -4.01
CA ASN A 96 4.70 11.69 -2.79
C ASN A 96 4.33 10.20 -2.74
N GLY A 97 4.63 9.43 -3.80
CA GLY A 97 4.31 8.01 -3.90
C GLY A 97 2.92 7.70 -4.46
N TRP A 98 2.21 8.68 -5.02
CA TRP A 98 0.96 8.44 -5.76
C TRP A 98 1.24 8.04 -7.19
N ILE A 99 0.31 7.32 -7.84
CA ILE A 99 0.42 7.08 -9.28
C ILE A 99 0.32 8.44 -10.00
N ASP A 100 1.33 8.73 -10.80
CA ASP A 100 1.40 9.95 -11.60
C ASP A 100 0.29 9.96 -12.65
N ALA A 101 -0.23 11.14 -12.94
CA ALA A 101 -1.29 11.30 -13.92
C ALA A 101 -0.69 11.37 -15.33
N PRO A 102 -1.42 10.94 -16.38
CA PRO A 102 -0.98 11.20 -17.74
C PRO A 102 -0.85 12.71 -18.00
N PRO A 103 -0.03 13.15 -18.98
CA PRO A 103 0.16 14.57 -19.28
C PRO A 103 -1.16 15.31 -19.53
N ALA A 104 -1.38 16.42 -18.82
CA ALA A 104 -2.63 17.17 -18.86
C ALA A 104 -2.84 17.94 -20.16
N GLU A 105 -1.80 18.11 -20.97
CA GLU A 105 -1.86 18.76 -22.27
C GLU A 105 -2.66 17.95 -23.30
N ASP A 106 -2.78 16.62 -23.10
CA ASP A 106 -3.60 15.74 -23.93
C ASP A 106 -4.59 14.95 -23.04
N PRO A 107 -5.84 15.42 -22.92
CA PRO A 107 -6.83 14.80 -22.03
C PRO A 107 -7.32 13.43 -22.52
N ASN A 108 -6.97 13.01 -23.75
CA ASN A 108 -7.32 11.69 -24.27
C ASN A 108 -6.30 10.61 -23.88
N LEU A 109 -5.25 10.95 -23.12
CA LEU A 109 -4.27 9.97 -22.64
C LEU A 109 -4.76 9.24 -21.39
N ALA A 110 -4.50 7.94 -21.36
CA ALA A 110 -4.57 7.14 -20.14
C ALA A 110 -3.15 6.76 -19.70
N GLY A 111 -2.89 6.75 -18.39
CA GLY A 111 -1.61 6.34 -17.82
C GLY A 111 -1.68 4.91 -17.30
N TRP A 112 -0.78 4.02 -17.72
CA TRP A 112 -0.60 2.70 -17.09
C TRP A 112 0.58 2.73 -16.12
N TYR A 113 0.36 2.22 -14.90
CA TYR A 113 1.45 2.12 -13.92
C TYR A 113 2.42 0.98 -14.29
N GLN A 114 3.51 1.34 -14.96
CA GLN A 114 4.44 0.40 -15.59
C GLN A 114 5.21 -0.50 -14.61
N ASN A 115 5.32 -0.12 -13.34
CA ASN A 115 5.97 -0.96 -12.32
C ASN A 115 4.99 -1.98 -11.69
N GLY A 116 3.74 -2.03 -12.18
CA GLY A 116 2.72 -2.99 -11.76
C GLY A 116 2.69 -4.25 -12.63
N ILE A 117 1.59 -5.01 -12.52
CA ILE A 117 1.37 -6.20 -13.36
C ILE A 117 0.85 -5.74 -14.74
N ALA A 118 1.40 -6.31 -15.81
CA ALA A 118 0.93 -5.98 -17.15
C ALA A 118 -0.45 -6.58 -17.44
N PRO A 119 -1.28 -5.93 -18.27
CA PRO A 119 -2.60 -6.45 -18.61
C PRO A 119 -2.53 -7.88 -19.16
N GLY A 120 -3.39 -8.77 -18.65
CA GLY A 120 -3.44 -10.18 -19.05
C GLY A 120 -2.46 -11.11 -18.32
N GLN A 121 -1.48 -10.57 -17.59
CA GLN A 121 -0.68 -11.37 -16.67
C GLN A 121 -1.46 -11.69 -15.38
N LEU A 122 -0.95 -12.64 -14.60
CA LEU A 122 -1.51 -12.99 -13.30
C LEU A 122 -1.28 -11.85 -12.30
N GLY A 123 -2.35 -11.13 -11.95
CA GLY A 123 -2.35 -10.08 -10.92
C GLY A 123 -3.14 -8.83 -11.33
N THR A 124 -3.00 -7.74 -10.57
CA THR A 124 -3.75 -6.50 -10.78
C THR A 124 -2.97 -5.51 -11.63
N SER A 125 -3.59 -5.04 -12.71
CA SER A 125 -3.10 -3.91 -13.52
C SER A 125 -3.88 -2.65 -13.19
N VAL A 126 -3.21 -1.50 -13.16
CA VAL A 126 -3.81 -0.20 -12.78
C VAL A 126 -3.60 0.81 -13.91
N VAL A 127 -4.70 1.42 -14.34
CA VAL A 127 -4.75 2.46 -15.36
C VAL A 127 -5.47 3.68 -14.79
N VAL A 128 -4.94 4.87 -15.02
CA VAL A 128 -5.47 6.16 -14.57
C VAL A 128 -5.77 7.06 -15.77
N GLY A 129 -6.67 8.02 -15.57
CA GLY A 129 -7.05 9.01 -16.60
C GLY A 129 -7.53 10.29 -15.93
N HIS A 130 -7.81 11.32 -16.73
CA HIS A 130 -8.42 12.56 -16.27
C HIS A 130 -9.96 12.44 -16.23
N VAL A 131 -10.61 13.37 -15.51
CA VAL A 131 -12.08 13.49 -15.36
C VAL A 131 -12.57 14.86 -15.77
#